data_AF-A0ABC8CIL5-F1
#
_entry.id   AF-A0ABC8CIL5-F1
#
_cell.length_a   1.000
_cell.length_b   1.000
_cell.length_c   1.000
_cell.angle_alpha   90.00
_cell.angle_beta   90.00
_cell.angle_gamma   90.00
#
_symmetry.space_group_name_H-M   'P 1'
#
loop_
_entity.id
_entity.type
_entity.pdbx_description
1 polymer ?
#
loop_
_entity_poly.entity_id
_entity_poly.type
_entity_poly.pdbx_seq_one_letter_code
_entity_poly.pdbx_strand_id
1 'polypeptide(L)'
;MKTFFGLVQALFFLFLFAFLLGGVGIIATQSLGIVTLNQGTVTGVENWLAPVTFTCSTLCAVCAFILYYRPKTDAEKAHVRAHGED
;
A
#
# COMPACT_ATOMS: atom_id res chain seq x y z
N MET A 1 -18.03 -1.25 15.35
CA MET A 1 -17.30 -2.00 14.29
C MET A 1 -17.27 -1.27 12.95
N LYS A 2 -18.40 -0.79 12.41
CA LYS A 2 -18.44 -0.06 11.12
C LYS A 2 -17.47 1.13 11.04
N THR A 3 -17.38 1.93 12.10
CA THR A 3 -16.43 3.06 12.21
C THR A 3 -14.97 2.63 12.25
N PHE A 4 -14.66 1.50 12.90
CA PHE A 4 -13.30 0.95 12.96
C PHE A 4 -12.84 0.50 11.57
N PHE A 5 -13.64 -0.28 10.85
CA PHE A 5 -13.32 -0.68 9.48
C PHE A 5 -13.24 0.52 8.53
N GLY A 6 -14.04 1.56 8.75
CA GLY A 6 -13.93 2.83 8.00
C GLY A 6 -12.59 3.53 8.23
N LEU A 7 -12.12 3.60 9.49
CA LEU A 7 -10.82 4.16 9.83
C LEU A 7 -9.67 3.36 9.22
N VAL A 8 -9.70 2.03 9.33
CA VAL A 8 -8.69 1.15 8.73
C VAL A 8 -8.69 1.27 7.20
N GLN A 9 -9.86 1.46 6.57
CA GLN A 9 -9.97 1.71 5.14
C GLN A 9 -9.34 3.07 4.74
N ALA A 10 -9.54 4.12 5.52
CA ALA A 10 -8.89 5.40 5.29
C ALA A 10 -7.35 5.29 5.43
N LEU A 11 -6.87 4.61 6.47
CA LEU A 11 -5.45 4.34 6.68
C LEU A 11 -4.85 3.49 5.56
N PHE A 12 -5.57 2.49 5.08
CA PHE A 12 -5.17 1.68 3.94
C PHE A 12 -4.89 2.56 2.72
N PHE A 13 -5.83 3.43 2.35
CA PHE A 13 -5.64 4.32 1.20
C PHE A 13 -4.53 5.35 1.42
N LEU A 14 -4.39 5.88 2.65
CA LEU A 14 -3.30 6.78 3.00
C LEU A 14 -1.94 6.11 2.80
N PHE A 15 -1.74 4.92 3.37
CA PHE A 15 -0.48 4.19 3.25
C PHE A 15 -0.25 3.69 1.82
N LEU A 16 -1.30 3.29 1.11
CA LEU A 16 -1.22 2.89 -0.30
C LEU A 16 -0.74 4.06 -1.16
N PHE A 17 -1.31 5.25 -0.98
CA PHE A 17 -0.91 6.44 -1.73
C PHE A 17 0.52 6.86 -1.39
N ALA A 18 0.88 6.89 -0.10
CA ALA A 18 2.23 7.21 0.34
C ALA A 18 3.27 6.20 -0.20
N PHE A 19 2.96 4.91 -0.18
CA PHE A 19 3.79 3.86 -0.76
C PHE A 19 3.94 4.03 -2.28
N LEU A 20 2.86 4.34 -3.00
CA LEU A 20 2.90 4.52 -4.44
C LEU A 20 3.80 5.71 -4.83
N LEU A 21 3.62 6.84 -4.15
CA LEU A 21 4.46 8.02 -4.36
C LEU A 21 5.92 7.76 -3.98
N GLY A 22 6.16 7.08 -2.86
CA GLY A 22 7.49 6.68 -2.43
C GLY A 22 8.17 5.78 -3.46
N GLY A 23 7.47 4.76 -3.96
CA GLY A 23 7.97 3.85 -4.98
C GLY A 23 8.32 4.55 -6.29
N VAL A 24 7.45 5.43 -6.77
CA VAL A 24 7.72 6.26 -7.97
C VAL A 24 8.93 7.16 -7.74
N GLY A 25 9.03 7.81 -6.57
CA GLY A 25 10.16 8.67 -6.22
C GLY A 25 11.49 7.91 -6.17
N ILE A 26 11.49 6.69 -5.64
CA ILE A 26 12.67 5.82 -5.62
C ILE A 26 13.10 5.49 -7.05
N ILE A 27 12.18 4.98 -7.87
CA ILE A 27 12.49 4.57 -9.26
C ILE A 27 12.97 5.78 -10.07
N ALA A 28 12.31 6.93 -9.98
CA ALA A 28 12.70 8.13 -10.70
C ALA A 28 14.10 8.60 -10.30
N THR A 29 14.38 8.66 -9.00
CA THR A 29 15.68 9.14 -8.51
C THR A 29 16.81 8.16 -8.80
N GLN A 30 16.56 6.85 -8.67
CA GLN A 30 17.55 5.83 -9.06
C GLN A 30 17.84 5.89 -10.56
N SER A 31 16.80 6.04 -11.40
CA SER A 31 16.96 6.18 -12.85
C SER A 31 17.78 7.42 -13.21
N LEU A 32 17.50 8.57 -12.58
CA LEU A 32 18.27 9.80 -12.77
C LEU A 32 19.71 9.67 -12.27
N GLY A 33 19.93 9.03 -11.12
CA GLY A 33 21.26 8.78 -10.56
C GLY A 33 22.12 7.94 -11.50
N ILE A 34 21.54 6.92 -12.14
CA ILE A 34 22.23 6.09 -13.13
C ILE A 34 22.60 6.92 -14.37
N VAL A 35 21.65 7.69 -14.92
CA VAL A 35 21.89 8.53 -16.12
C VAL A 35 22.96 9.60 -15.87
N THR A 36 22.99 10.15 -14.66
CA THR A 36 23.96 11.18 -14.27
C THR A 36 25.29 10.62 -13.74
N LEU A 37 25.45 9.29 -13.70
CA LEU A 37 26.57 8.59 -13.05
C LEU A 37 26.81 9.03 -11.59
N ASN A 38 25.77 9.51 -10.91
CA ASN A 38 25.86 10.00 -9.55
C ASN A 38 25.41 8.94 -8.55
N GLN A 39 26.39 8.18 -8.05
CA GLN A 39 26.18 7.13 -7.06
C GLN A 39 25.61 7.66 -5.73
N GLY A 40 25.92 8.90 -5.35
CA GLY A 40 25.43 9.50 -4.10
C GLY A 40 23.92 9.76 -4.10
N THR A 41 23.36 10.08 -5.26
CA THR A 41 21.91 10.27 -5.43
C THR A 41 21.15 8.94 -5.34
N VAL A 42 21.75 7.85 -5.84
CA VAL A 42 21.17 6.50 -5.74
C VAL A 42 21.18 6.01 -4.30
N THR A 43 22.32 6.09 -3.61
CA THR A 43 22.48 5.59 -2.23
C THR A 43 21.76 6.44 -1.20
N GLY A 44 21.61 7.75 -1.43
CA GLY A 44 20.86 8.64 -0.55
C GLY A 44 19.37 8.30 -0.47
N VAL A 45 18.76 7.96 -1.62
CA VAL A 45 17.36 7.53 -1.67
C VAL A 45 17.14 6.18 -1.00
N GLU A 46 18.09 5.27 -1.15
CA GLU A 46 18.04 3.96 -0.50
C GLU A 46 18.07 4.07 1.03
N ASN A 47 18.89 4.97 1.58
CA ASN A 47 19.02 5.13 3.04
C ASN A 47 17.83 5.83 3.71
N TRP A 48 17.12 6.71 3.00
CA TRP A 48 16.05 7.53 3.58
C TRP A 48 14.66 7.16 3.06
N LEU A 49 14.49 7.13 1.73
CA LEU A 49 13.17 7.03 1.11
C LEU A 49 12.68 5.59 1.02
N ALA A 50 13.60 4.63 0.80
CA ALA A 50 13.29 3.21 0.74
C ALA A 50 12.71 2.65 2.06
N PRO A 51 13.33 2.83 3.25
CA PRO A 51 12.79 2.28 4.49
C PRO A 51 11.40 2.83 4.84
N VAL A 52 11.15 4.11 4.57
CA VAL A 52 9.81 4.72 4.77
C VAL A 52 8.80 4.10 3.82
N THR A 53 9.14 3.99 2.53
CA THR A 53 8.27 3.42 1.50
C THR A 53 7.91 1.97 1.80
N PHE A 54 8.89 1.14 2.19
CA PHE A 54 8.65 -0.25 2.56
C PHE A 54 7.83 -0.41 3.84
N THR A 55 8.03 0.48 4.81
CA THR A 55 7.19 0.51 6.03
C THR A 55 5.74 0.85 5.68
N CYS A 56 5.51 1.86 4.84
CA CYS A 56 4.17 2.20 4.35
C CYS A 56 3.53 1.03 3.58
N SER A 57 4.29 0.32 2.75
CA SER A 57 3.81 -0.89 2.06
C SER A 57 3.35 -1.96 3.03
N THR A 58 4.14 -2.22 4.07
CA THR A 58 3.81 -3.23 5.08
C THR A 58 2.54 -2.85 5.85
N LEU A 59 2.44 -1.59 6.28
CA LEU A 59 1.26 -1.08 6.98
C LEU A 59 0.01 -1.11 6.08
N CYS A 60 0.17 -0.82 4.78
CA CYS A 60 -0.89 -0.97 3.79
C CYS A 60 -1.39 -2.43 3.73
N ALA A 61 -0.48 -3.40 3.61
CA ALA A 61 -0.82 -4.82 3.59
C ALA A 61 -1.53 -5.28 4.87
N VAL A 62 -1.09 -4.82 6.04
CA VAL A 62 -1.76 -5.11 7.32
C VAL A 62 -3.18 -4.53 7.35
N CYS A 63 -3.38 -3.29 6.89
CA CYS A 63 -4.71 -2.70 6.81
C CYS A 63 -5.61 -3.49 5.84
N ALA A 64 -5.10 -3.90 4.68
CA ALA A 64 -5.83 -4.73 3.73
C ALA A 64 -6.24 -6.07 4.35
N PHE A 65 -5.32 -6.71 5.08
CA PHE A 65 -5.60 -7.95 5.80
C PHE A 65 -6.70 -7.76 6.84
N ILE A 66 -6.66 -6.69 7.64
CA ILE A 66 -7.72 -6.39 8.61
C ILE A 66 -9.07 -6.16 7.91
N LEU A 67 -9.08 -5.45 6.78
CA LEU A 67 -10.31 -5.22 5.99
C LEU A 67 -10.86 -6.51 5.37
N TYR A 68 -10.01 -7.48 5.05
CA TYR A 68 -10.42 -8.78 4.54
C TYR A 68 -11.28 -9.56 5.56
N TYR A 69 -11.00 -9.43 6.86
CA TYR A 69 -11.82 -10.02 7.94
C TYR A 69 -13.09 -9.23 8.27
N ARG A 70 -13.40 -8.17 7.50
CA ARG A 70 -14.67 -7.45 7.63
C ARG A 70 -15.83 -8.46 7.54
N PRO A 71 -16.83 -8.38 8.45
CA PRO A 71 -18.04 -9.17 8.30
C PRO A 71 -18.73 -8.80 6.98
N LYS A 72 -18.84 -9.78 6.07
CA LYS A 72 -19.51 -9.63 4.78
C LYS A 72 -20.96 -9.23 5.01
N THR A 73 -21.44 -8.25 4.24
CA THR A 73 -22.83 -7.80 4.31
C THR A 73 -23.76 -8.90 3.78
N ASP A 74 -25.01 -8.97 4.24
CA ASP A 74 -25.94 -10.00 3.79
C ASP A 74 -26.20 -9.95 2.26
N ALA A 75 -26.10 -8.76 1.66
CA ALA A 75 -26.12 -8.59 0.20
C ALA A 75 -24.91 -9.25 -0.50
N GLU A 76 -23.73 -9.20 0.11
CA GLU A 76 -22.51 -9.82 -0.41
C GLU A 76 -22.58 -11.36 -0.28
N LYS A 77 -23.14 -11.85 0.83
CA LYS A 77 -23.42 -13.29 1.01
C LYS A 77 -24.48 -13.79 0.03
N ALA A 78 -25.50 -12.99 -0.26
CA ALA A 78 -26.53 -13.33 -1.24
C ALA A 78 -25.97 -13.39 -2.67
N HIS A 79 -25.03 -12.50 -3.02
CA HIS A 79 -24.32 -12.53 -4.31
C HIS A 79 -23.47 -13.81 -4.44
N VAL A 80 -22.64 -14.13 -3.42
CA VAL A 80 -21.83 -15.37 -3.43
C VAL A 80 -22.70 -16.62 -3.58
N ARG A 81 -23.85 -16.70 -2.88
CA ARG A 81 -24.79 -17.82 -3.02
C ARG A 81 -25.48 -17.87 -4.38
N ALA A 82 -25.68 -16.74 -5.03
CA ALA A 82 -26.30 -16.68 -6.36
C ALA A 82 -25.32 -17.07 -7.47
N HIS A 83 -24.00 -16.96 -7.24
CA HIS A 83 -22.97 -17.18 -8.24
C HIS A 83 -22.01 -18.35 -7.97
N GLY A 84 -22.13 -19.06 -6.85
CA GLY A 84 -21.60 -20.42 -6.67
C GLY A 84 -20.11 -20.58 -6.98
N GLU A 85 -19.26 -19.70 -6.46
CA GLU A 85 -17.82 -19.97 -6.38
C GLU A 85 -17.55 -20.62 -5.02
N ASP A 86 -17.53 -21.95 -5.04
CA ASP A 86 -17.20 -22.85 -3.92
C ASP A 86 -15.68 -22.95 -3.72
#